data_AF-A0AA37NWP0-F1
#
_entry.id   AF-A0AA37NWP0-F1
#
_cell.length_a   1.000
_cell.length_b   1.000
_cell.length_c   1.000
_cell.angle_alpha   90.00
_cell.angle_beta   90.00
_cell.angle_gamma   90.00
#
_symmetry.space_group_name_H-M   'P 1'
#
loop_
_entity.id
_entity.type
_entity.pdbx_description
1 polymer ?
#
loop_
_entity_poly.entity_id
_entity_poly.type
_entity_poly.pdbx_seq_one_letter_code
_entity_poly.pdbx_strand_id
1 'polypeptide(L)'
;MKKTLSLVLALALCLSLSVVSFAWAPNVAYDGDGDPSGDVGTSGNGQITWDGIKTIDTTSTLVIDPIRPATTVYVPLADMGGKLAGTDVIIDDVVNTDFFKFDVDKDSNGKLVKKISVTDDKRLGSHARAAYLKIELNEMTDTDESKTDGTITFKAKADYDSYTSGKKIPKSSGSSLWTKDQEYIIDYTFWVSNIRVENDDNPDVGDRVYMDPSKNDTNTLVWGDDRAALTFESDDDARKFYCRLSTSNMSDIYAEYGDPVDADLWFYNFVNNPTVPATSKATLTLGIPWDDDDDYTPDPENCFIYELGADGYLTDVTSKFTYSEDDEEIPGWSIRTRQLGTYIVSDTELDVAVDEPETSEPADVETPTNNGKDIPNTGSSDMVNVALVAAVVSLAAAGAVAFRKVK
;
A
#
# COMPACT_ATOMS: atom_id res chain seq x y z
N MET A 1 -72.63 1.42 -16.80
CA MET A 1 -71.48 2.27 -16.41
C MET A 1 -70.55 1.67 -15.35
N LYS A 2 -70.71 0.41 -14.91
CA LYS A 2 -69.76 -0.25 -13.97
C LYS A 2 -68.68 -1.12 -14.64
N LYS A 3 -68.79 -1.38 -15.95
CA LYS A 3 -67.83 -2.24 -16.70
C LYS A 3 -66.78 -1.44 -17.51
N THR A 4 -66.99 -0.14 -17.72
CA THR A 4 -66.05 0.74 -18.43
C THR A 4 -65.04 1.42 -17.51
N LEU A 5 -65.35 1.61 -16.22
CA LEU A 5 -64.38 2.15 -15.25
C LEU A 5 -63.26 1.16 -14.91
N SER A 6 -63.56 -0.15 -14.89
CA SER A 6 -62.57 -1.17 -14.52
C SER A 6 -61.49 -1.37 -15.59
N LEU A 7 -61.77 -1.03 -16.86
CA LEU A 7 -60.81 -1.16 -17.95
C LEU A 7 -59.82 0.02 -17.96
N VAL A 8 -60.28 1.23 -17.59
CA VAL A 8 -59.43 2.43 -17.51
C VAL A 8 -58.53 2.39 -16.28
N LEU A 9 -58.98 1.80 -15.17
CA LEU A 9 -58.16 1.63 -13.97
C LEU A 9 -57.09 0.53 -14.13
N ALA A 10 -57.36 -0.50 -14.95
CA ALA A 10 -56.37 -1.53 -15.27
C ALA A 10 -55.31 -1.06 -16.28
N LEU A 11 -55.68 -0.17 -17.22
CA LEU A 11 -54.71 0.40 -18.17
C LEU A 11 -53.76 1.44 -17.52
N ALA A 12 -54.21 2.10 -16.45
CA ALA A 12 -53.39 3.07 -15.70
C ALA A 12 -52.36 2.41 -14.77
N LEU A 13 -52.54 1.14 -14.40
CA LEU A 13 -51.58 0.39 -13.56
C LEU A 13 -50.46 -0.27 -14.38
N CYS A 14 -50.57 -0.33 -15.71
CA CYS A 14 -49.54 -0.89 -16.60
C CYS A 14 -48.62 0.17 -17.23
N LEU A 15 -48.80 1.46 -16.92
CA LEU A 15 -48.04 2.57 -17.50
C LEU A 15 -47.46 3.51 -16.44
N SER A 16 -46.70 2.95 -15.49
CA SER A 16 -45.54 3.63 -14.87
C SER A 16 -44.82 2.67 -13.92
N LEU A 17 -44.47 1.49 -14.41
CA LEU A 17 -43.13 0.99 -14.11
C LEU A 17 -42.23 1.58 -15.21
N SER A 18 -42.10 2.91 -15.21
CA SER A 18 -40.76 3.42 -15.42
C SER A 18 -39.97 2.69 -14.37
N VAL A 19 -39.14 1.73 -14.80
CA VAL A 19 -37.98 1.35 -14.02
C VAL A 19 -37.44 2.69 -13.59
N VAL A 20 -37.56 3.00 -12.29
CA VAL A 20 -36.69 3.99 -11.72
C VAL A 20 -35.34 3.37 -12.01
N SER A 21 -34.72 3.80 -13.12
CA SER A 21 -33.29 3.86 -13.22
C SER A 21 -32.95 4.70 -12.00
N PHE A 22 -32.74 4.04 -10.86
CA PHE A 22 -31.98 4.63 -9.79
C PHE A 22 -30.78 5.21 -10.51
N ALA A 23 -30.65 6.53 -10.44
CA ALA A 23 -29.48 7.20 -10.92
C ALA A 23 -28.32 6.51 -10.18
N TRP A 24 -27.68 5.60 -10.89
CA TRP A 24 -26.46 4.93 -10.50
C TRP A 24 -25.51 6.03 -10.04
N ALA A 25 -24.88 5.84 -8.89
CA ALA A 25 -23.78 6.69 -8.48
C ALA A 25 -22.49 6.01 -8.95
N PRO A 26 -22.04 6.20 -10.22
CA PRO A 26 -20.75 5.71 -10.69
C PRO A 26 -19.57 6.39 -9.99
N ASN A 27 -19.84 7.37 -9.12
CA ASN A 27 -18.87 8.23 -8.45
C ASN A 27 -18.34 7.67 -7.13
N VAL A 28 -18.30 6.34 -7.00
CA VAL A 28 -17.70 5.66 -5.84
C VAL A 28 -16.74 4.59 -6.31
N ALA A 29 -15.51 4.63 -5.81
CA ALA A 29 -14.54 3.55 -5.86
C ALA A 29 -14.67 2.68 -4.60
N TYR A 30 -14.68 1.37 -4.79
CA TYR A 30 -14.84 0.39 -3.71
C TYR A 30 -13.52 -0.26 -3.36
N ASP A 31 -13.42 -0.79 -2.14
CA ASP A 31 -12.35 -1.69 -1.74
C ASP A 31 -12.61 -3.16 -2.17
N GLY A 32 -11.81 -4.09 -1.64
CA GLY A 32 -11.92 -5.52 -1.95
C GLY A 32 -13.19 -6.18 -1.44
N ASP A 33 -13.78 -5.64 -0.38
CA ASP A 33 -14.91 -6.17 0.38
C ASP A 33 -16.25 -5.57 -0.07
N GLY A 34 -16.17 -4.46 -0.81
CA GLY A 34 -17.30 -3.82 -1.46
C GLY A 34 -17.81 -2.59 -0.72
N ASP A 35 -17.08 -2.12 0.27
CA ASP A 35 -17.35 -0.84 0.92
C ASP A 35 -16.69 0.30 0.13
N PRO A 36 -17.23 1.54 0.22
CA PRO A 36 -16.54 2.71 -0.33
C PRO A 36 -15.14 2.80 0.24
N SER A 37 -14.12 2.92 -0.62
CA SER A 37 -12.74 2.86 -0.16
C SER A 37 -12.39 4.04 0.75
N GLY A 38 -11.93 3.74 1.96
CA GLY A 38 -11.37 4.70 2.93
C GLY A 38 -10.10 5.42 2.42
N ASP A 39 -9.45 4.84 1.42
CA ASP A 39 -8.23 5.38 0.81
C ASP A 39 -8.54 6.37 -0.34
N VAL A 40 -9.82 6.64 -0.62
CA VAL A 40 -10.24 7.50 -1.73
C VAL A 40 -11.16 8.62 -1.25
N GLY A 41 -10.88 9.82 -1.75
CA GLY A 41 -11.62 11.04 -1.44
C GLY A 41 -11.19 11.66 -0.10
N THR A 42 -11.43 12.96 0.06
CA THR A 42 -10.95 13.74 1.21
C THR A 42 -11.50 13.23 2.54
N SER A 43 -12.66 12.59 2.52
CA SER A 43 -13.33 12.03 3.70
C SER A 43 -13.26 10.50 3.78
N GLY A 44 -12.42 9.85 2.95
CA GLY A 44 -12.34 8.38 2.90
C GLY A 44 -13.68 7.72 2.58
N ASN A 45 -14.46 8.33 1.68
CA ASN A 45 -15.82 7.90 1.34
C ASN A 45 -15.91 7.26 -0.05
N GLY A 46 -14.76 6.91 -0.65
CA GLY A 46 -14.70 6.35 -1.99
C GLY A 46 -15.02 7.34 -3.10
N GLN A 47 -15.23 8.63 -2.84
CA GLN A 47 -15.73 9.57 -3.84
C GLN A 47 -14.75 9.79 -5.00
N ILE A 48 -15.26 9.67 -6.23
CA ILE A 48 -14.52 9.93 -7.47
C ILE A 48 -15.31 10.83 -8.41
N THR A 49 -14.64 11.35 -9.44
CA THR A 49 -15.32 11.98 -10.59
C THR A 49 -15.24 11.02 -11.77
N TRP A 50 -16.36 10.41 -12.14
CA TRP A 50 -16.43 9.46 -13.25
C TRP A 50 -17.63 9.77 -14.14
N ASP A 51 -17.39 10.01 -15.43
CA ASP A 51 -18.45 10.31 -16.39
C ASP A 51 -19.07 9.08 -17.07
N GLY A 52 -18.58 7.88 -16.72
CA GLY A 52 -19.00 6.62 -17.32
C GLY A 52 -18.38 6.39 -18.69
N ILE A 53 -18.45 5.15 -19.19
CA ILE A 53 -18.00 4.86 -20.55
C ILE A 53 -18.94 5.57 -21.54
N LYS A 54 -18.38 6.54 -22.28
CA LYS A 54 -19.09 7.25 -23.35
C LYS A 54 -19.19 6.40 -24.62
N THR A 55 -19.83 6.97 -25.63
CA THR A 55 -19.85 6.43 -26.99
C THR A 55 -18.44 6.16 -27.51
N ILE A 56 -18.30 5.15 -28.38
CA ILE A 56 -17.02 4.77 -28.97
C ILE A 56 -16.35 5.95 -29.69
N ASP A 57 -15.02 5.98 -29.70
CA ASP A 57 -14.14 7.06 -30.16
C ASP A 57 -14.36 8.41 -29.46
N THR A 58 -15.03 8.41 -28.30
CA THR A 58 -15.18 9.57 -27.41
C THR A 58 -14.48 9.30 -26.09
N THR A 59 -13.70 10.28 -25.63
CA THR A 59 -12.96 10.19 -24.37
C THR A 59 -13.86 10.38 -23.15
N SER A 60 -13.83 9.38 -22.28
CA SER A 60 -14.39 9.40 -20.92
C SER A 60 -13.31 9.91 -19.95
N THR A 61 -13.70 10.43 -18.79
CA THR A 61 -12.80 11.04 -17.82
C THR A 61 -13.02 10.45 -16.44
N LEU A 62 -11.95 9.86 -15.89
CA LEU A 62 -11.88 9.35 -14.53
C LEU A 62 -10.89 10.18 -13.72
N VAL A 63 -11.36 10.87 -12.68
CA VAL A 63 -10.50 11.56 -11.72
C VAL A 63 -10.72 11.00 -10.32
N ILE A 64 -9.61 10.67 -9.65
CA ILE A 64 -9.62 10.28 -8.24
C ILE A 64 -8.74 11.28 -7.47
N ASP A 65 -9.35 11.92 -6.48
CA ASP A 65 -8.76 13.04 -5.75
C ASP A 65 -9.27 13.12 -4.30
N PRO A 66 -8.41 12.90 -3.31
CA PRO A 66 -7.13 12.19 -3.37
C PRO A 66 -7.31 10.67 -3.46
N ILE A 67 -6.21 9.95 -3.73
CA ILE A 67 -6.08 8.51 -3.51
C ILE A 67 -4.80 8.20 -2.75
N ARG A 68 -4.88 7.33 -1.73
CA ARG A 68 -3.70 6.95 -0.94
C ARG A 68 -2.82 5.95 -1.71
N PRO A 69 -1.49 5.98 -1.54
CA PRO A 69 -0.58 5.00 -2.13
C PRO A 69 -0.78 3.60 -1.53
N ALA A 70 -0.20 2.59 -2.17
CA ALA A 70 -0.34 1.17 -1.78
C ALA A 70 -1.79 0.67 -1.67
N THR A 71 -2.74 1.37 -2.28
CA THR A 71 -4.14 0.98 -2.26
C THR A 71 -4.52 0.16 -3.49
N THR A 72 -5.59 -0.63 -3.35
CA THR A 72 -6.26 -1.31 -4.44
C THR A 72 -7.73 -0.92 -4.42
N VAL A 73 -8.22 -0.32 -5.50
CA VAL A 73 -9.61 0.14 -5.60
C VAL A 73 -10.29 -0.35 -6.88
N TYR A 74 -11.61 -0.43 -6.81
CA TYR A 74 -12.47 -0.94 -7.88
C TYR A 74 -13.45 0.15 -8.30
N VAL A 75 -13.28 0.66 -9.52
CA VAL A 75 -14.18 1.66 -10.12
C VAL A 75 -15.18 0.94 -11.02
N PRO A 76 -16.50 1.06 -10.78
CA PRO A 76 -17.50 0.37 -11.58
C PRO A 76 -17.56 0.93 -13.01
N LEU A 77 -17.45 0.05 -13.99
CA LEU A 77 -17.62 0.37 -15.41
C LEU A 77 -19.09 0.31 -15.84
N ALA A 78 -19.80 -0.76 -15.44
CA ALA A 78 -21.25 -0.96 -15.58
C ALA A 78 -21.65 -2.32 -14.98
N ASP A 79 -22.93 -2.48 -14.65
CA ASP A 79 -23.51 -3.78 -14.31
C ASP A 79 -23.46 -4.76 -15.50
N MET A 80 -23.19 -6.03 -15.22
CA MET A 80 -23.24 -7.07 -16.24
C MET A 80 -24.66 -7.18 -16.82
N GLY A 81 -24.76 -7.25 -18.15
CA GLY A 81 -26.00 -7.14 -18.91
C GLY A 81 -26.46 -5.68 -19.15
N GLY A 82 -25.80 -4.70 -18.53
CA GLY A 82 -26.08 -3.29 -18.68
C GLY A 82 -25.59 -2.72 -20.00
N LYS A 83 -26.41 -1.89 -20.63
CA LYS A 83 -26.03 -1.11 -21.82
C LYS A 83 -25.15 0.08 -21.42
N LEU A 84 -24.17 0.40 -22.25
CA LEU A 84 -23.41 1.64 -22.11
C LEU A 84 -24.32 2.84 -22.40
N ALA A 85 -24.00 3.98 -21.79
CA ALA A 85 -24.83 5.18 -21.89
C ALA A 85 -24.94 5.64 -23.36
N GLY A 86 -26.18 5.72 -23.86
CA GLY A 86 -26.45 6.19 -25.22
C GLY A 86 -26.13 5.19 -26.34
N THR A 87 -25.88 3.90 -26.03
CA THR A 87 -25.60 2.86 -27.04
C THR A 87 -26.42 1.59 -26.81
N ASP A 88 -26.42 0.69 -27.81
CA ASP A 88 -26.94 -0.68 -27.68
C ASP A 88 -25.86 -1.70 -27.33
N VAL A 89 -24.63 -1.24 -27.08
CA VAL A 89 -23.50 -2.09 -26.66
C VAL A 89 -23.62 -2.36 -25.17
N ILE A 90 -23.42 -3.62 -24.77
CA ILE A 90 -23.39 -4.00 -23.36
C ILE A 90 -21.97 -4.20 -22.86
N ILE A 91 -21.75 -3.96 -21.57
CA ILE A 91 -20.41 -4.01 -20.97
C ILE A 91 -19.74 -5.38 -21.10
N ASP A 92 -20.53 -6.46 -21.05
CA ASP A 92 -20.03 -7.84 -21.21
C ASP A 92 -19.18 -8.01 -22.47
N ASP A 93 -19.55 -7.35 -23.56
CA ASP A 93 -18.80 -7.49 -24.81
C ASP A 93 -17.52 -6.66 -24.78
N VAL A 94 -17.56 -5.47 -24.17
CA VAL A 94 -16.44 -4.53 -24.08
C VAL A 94 -15.30 -5.09 -23.22
N VAL A 95 -15.64 -5.76 -22.11
CA VAL A 95 -14.63 -6.40 -21.24
C VAL A 95 -14.21 -7.78 -21.72
N ASN A 96 -14.89 -8.34 -22.72
CA ASN A 96 -14.54 -9.63 -23.26
C ASN A 96 -13.34 -9.53 -24.21
N THR A 97 -12.26 -10.22 -23.81
CA THR A 97 -11.00 -10.25 -24.56
C THR A 97 -11.10 -10.89 -25.95
N ASP A 98 -12.18 -11.59 -26.29
CA ASP A 98 -12.41 -12.07 -27.65
C ASP A 98 -12.79 -10.94 -28.63
N PHE A 99 -13.43 -9.90 -28.13
CA PHE A 99 -13.99 -8.80 -28.94
C PHE A 99 -13.14 -7.53 -28.83
N PHE A 100 -12.63 -7.22 -27.64
CA PHE A 100 -11.86 -6.02 -27.38
C PHE A 100 -10.47 -6.35 -26.82
N LYS A 101 -9.48 -5.52 -27.17
CA LYS A 101 -8.16 -5.51 -26.54
C LYS A 101 -8.17 -4.42 -25.47
N PHE A 102 -7.89 -4.80 -24.23
CA PHE A 102 -7.63 -3.87 -23.13
C PHE A 102 -6.16 -3.43 -23.15
N ASP A 103 -5.93 -2.13 -23.04
CA ASP A 103 -4.60 -1.52 -23.00
C ASP A 103 -4.58 -0.34 -22.00
N VAL A 104 -3.40 -0.05 -21.46
CA VAL A 104 -3.17 1.01 -20.46
C VAL A 104 -1.86 1.70 -20.80
N ASP A 105 -1.96 2.91 -21.28
CA ASP A 105 -0.83 3.80 -21.52
C ASP A 105 -0.69 4.74 -20.34
N LYS A 106 0.49 4.73 -19.70
CA LYS A 106 0.78 5.57 -18.54
C LYS A 106 1.62 6.75 -18.98
N ASP A 107 1.17 7.96 -18.63
CA ASP A 107 1.84 9.21 -18.98
C ASP A 107 2.67 9.69 -17.77
N SER A 108 2.21 10.73 -17.08
CA SER A 108 2.96 11.34 -15.98
C SER A 108 3.01 10.41 -14.76
N ASN A 109 4.19 10.29 -14.16
CA ASN A 109 4.42 9.50 -12.93
C ASN A 109 3.85 8.06 -12.97
N GLY A 110 3.86 7.40 -14.14
CA GLY A 110 3.30 6.06 -14.31
C GLY A 110 3.87 4.96 -13.38
N LYS A 111 5.01 5.20 -12.74
CA LYS A 111 5.56 4.34 -11.68
C LYS A 111 4.68 4.26 -10.42
N LEU A 112 3.84 5.27 -10.16
CA LEU A 112 2.88 5.26 -9.05
C LEU A 112 1.76 4.26 -9.27
N VAL A 113 1.41 4.00 -10.53
CA VAL A 113 0.43 2.99 -10.91
C VAL A 113 1.13 1.64 -11.01
N LYS A 114 0.89 0.75 -10.05
CA LYS A 114 1.37 -0.63 -10.13
C LYS A 114 0.71 -1.35 -11.29
N LYS A 115 -0.62 -1.31 -11.35
CA LYS A 115 -1.40 -1.99 -12.38
C LYS A 115 -2.80 -1.38 -12.50
N ILE A 116 -3.30 -1.28 -13.73
CA ILE A 116 -4.73 -1.12 -13.99
C ILE A 116 -5.16 -2.34 -14.80
N SER A 117 -6.26 -2.96 -14.39
CA SER A 117 -6.79 -4.15 -15.05
C SER A 117 -8.31 -4.20 -14.94
N VAL A 118 -8.93 -5.09 -15.71
CA VAL A 118 -10.37 -5.32 -15.66
C VAL A 118 -10.66 -6.52 -14.78
N THR A 119 -11.64 -6.38 -13.88
CA THR A 119 -12.25 -7.48 -13.14
C THR A 119 -13.73 -7.47 -13.43
N ASP A 120 -14.23 -8.50 -14.09
CA ASP A 120 -15.63 -8.65 -14.45
C ASP A 120 -16.37 -9.64 -13.54
N ASP A 121 -17.70 -9.60 -13.61
CA ASP A 121 -18.59 -10.51 -12.89
C ASP A 121 -18.39 -10.53 -11.35
N LYS A 122 -17.92 -9.40 -10.78
CA LYS A 122 -17.68 -9.25 -9.33
C LYS A 122 -18.87 -8.57 -8.65
N ARG A 123 -19.08 -8.90 -7.37
CA ARG A 123 -20.06 -8.26 -6.49
C ARG A 123 -19.33 -7.33 -5.53
N LEU A 124 -19.51 -6.03 -5.70
CA LEU A 124 -19.01 -4.99 -4.79
C LEU A 124 -20.05 -3.87 -4.68
N GLY A 125 -20.16 -3.24 -3.51
CA GLY A 125 -21.15 -2.20 -3.26
C GLY A 125 -22.57 -2.67 -3.48
N SER A 126 -23.41 -1.79 -4.04
CA SER A 126 -24.80 -2.10 -4.36
C SER A 126 -24.99 -2.92 -5.65
N HIS A 127 -23.91 -3.38 -6.29
CA HIS A 127 -23.97 -4.05 -7.59
C HIS A 127 -24.28 -5.55 -7.47
N ALA A 128 -25.25 -6.03 -8.24
CA ALA A 128 -25.61 -7.45 -8.25
C ALA A 128 -24.51 -8.32 -8.86
N ARG A 129 -23.92 -7.88 -9.98
CA ARG A 129 -22.62 -8.26 -10.58
C ARG A 129 -22.24 -7.19 -11.61
N ALA A 130 -21.01 -6.70 -11.57
CA ALA A 130 -20.54 -5.62 -12.46
C ALA A 130 -19.12 -5.88 -12.96
N ALA A 131 -18.74 -5.13 -13.99
CA ALA A 131 -17.35 -5.00 -14.41
C ALA A 131 -16.71 -3.78 -13.75
N TYR A 132 -15.44 -3.91 -13.37
CA TYR A 132 -14.67 -2.89 -12.67
C TYR A 132 -13.30 -2.67 -13.31
N LEU A 133 -12.84 -1.43 -13.28
CA LEU A 133 -11.41 -1.14 -13.33
C LEU A 133 -10.82 -1.38 -11.94
N LYS A 134 -9.95 -2.37 -11.83
CA LYS A 134 -9.11 -2.60 -10.66
C LYS A 134 -7.84 -1.77 -10.82
N ILE A 135 -7.66 -0.78 -9.96
CA ILE A 135 -6.52 0.13 -9.91
C ILE A 135 -5.68 -0.23 -8.69
N GLU A 136 -4.41 -0.53 -8.91
CA GLU A 136 -3.43 -0.87 -7.88
C GLU A 136 -2.32 0.17 -7.92
N LEU A 137 -2.08 0.86 -6.80
CA LEU A 137 -1.00 1.84 -6.67
C LEU A 137 0.20 1.24 -5.92
N ASN A 138 1.39 1.72 -6.26
CA ASN A 138 2.61 1.43 -5.52
C ASN A 138 2.67 2.27 -4.24
N GLU A 139 3.56 1.88 -3.33
CA GLU A 139 3.92 2.73 -2.19
C GLU A 139 4.64 3.99 -2.67
N MET A 140 4.48 5.09 -1.93
CA MET A 140 5.29 6.30 -2.04
C MET A 140 5.60 6.80 -0.64
N THR A 141 6.81 7.33 -0.46
CA THR A 141 7.27 7.95 0.80
C THR A 141 7.35 9.47 0.69
N ASP A 142 6.88 10.04 -0.43
CA ASP A 142 6.89 11.48 -0.62
C ASP A 142 5.87 12.14 0.31
N THR A 143 6.22 13.34 0.78
CA THR A 143 5.36 14.15 1.68
C THR A 143 4.49 15.15 0.91
N ASP A 144 4.76 15.29 -0.38
CA ASP A 144 3.99 16.12 -1.30
C ASP A 144 3.11 15.24 -2.19
N GLU A 145 1.96 15.78 -2.57
CA GLU A 145 1.05 15.13 -3.50
C GLU A 145 1.69 14.99 -4.88
N SER A 146 1.45 13.86 -5.52
CA SER A 146 1.89 13.57 -6.88
C SER A 146 0.73 13.23 -7.79
N LYS A 147 0.67 13.89 -8.95
CA LYS A 147 -0.28 13.57 -10.01
C LYS A 147 0.25 12.42 -10.87
N THR A 148 -0.58 11.43 -11.16
CA THR A 148 -0.36 10.48 -12.26
C THR A 148 -1.54 10.47 -13.23
N ASP A 149 -1.25 10.37 -14.52
CA ASP A 149 -2.26 10.36 -15.57
C ASP A 149 -1.88 9.37 -16.68
N GLY A 150 -2.85 9.10 -17.55
CA GLY A 150 -2.70 8.17 -18.67
C GLY A 150 -4.03 7.87 -19.33
N THR A 151 -4.00 6.91 -20.25
CA THR A 151 -5.14 6.50 -21.08
C THR A 151 -5.39 5.00 -20.93
N ILE A 152 -6.65 4.62 -20.71
CA ILE A 152 -7.12 3.25 -20.74
C ILE A 152 -7.97 3.07 -22.00
N THR A 153 -7.71 2.00 -22.75
CA THR A 153 -8.35 1.78 -24.05
C THR A 153 -8.93 0.38 -24.16
N PHE A 154 -10.18 0.30 -24.63
CA PHE A 154 -10.79 -0.93 -25.12
C PHE A 154 -10.93 -0.84 -26.64
N LYS A 155 -10.02 -1.49 -27.37
CA LYS A 155 -9.95 -1.45 -28.83
C LYS A 155 -10.66 -2.63 -29.47
N ALA A 156 -11.62 -2.36 -30.35
CA ALA A 156 -12.35 -3.40 -31.09
C ALA A 156 -11.40 -4.18 -32.02
N LYS A 157 -11.41 -5.52 -31.90
CA LYS A 157 -10.52 -6.40 -32.67
C LYS A 157 -11.00 -6.66 -34.10
N ALA A 158 -12.31 -6.56 -34.33
CA ALA A 158 -12.97 -6.73 -35.61
C ALA A 158 -14.32 -5.99 -35.61
N ASP A 159 -14.95 -5.90 -36.78
CA ASP A 159 -16.30 -5.36 -36.92
C ASP A 159 -17.31 -6.21 -36.14
N TYR A 160 -18.29 -5.57 -35.49
CA TYR A 160 -19.35 -6.25 -34.75
C TYR A 160 -20.02 -7.35 -35.58
N ASP A 161 -20.37 -7.03 -36.84
CA ASP A 161 -21.09 -7.94 -37.73
C ASP A 161 -20.26 -9.16 -38.16
N SER A 162 -18.94 -9.16 -37.93
CA SER A 162 -18.07 -10.31 -38.21
C SER A 162 -18.26 -11.48 -37.24
N TYR A 163 -18.85 -11.23 -36.07
CA TYR A 163 -19.09 -12.22 -35.02
C TYR A 163 -20.45 -12.93 -35.13
N THR A 164 -21.15 -12.77 -36.26
CA THR A 164 -22.56 -13.19 -36.46
C THR A 164 -22.78 -14.69 -36.64
N SER A 165 -21.71 -15.50 -36.66
CA SER A 165 -21.83 -16.96 -36.68
C SER A 165 -20.65 -17.65 -36.00
N GLY A 166 -20.92 -18.65 -35.17
CA GLY A 166 -19.88 -19.47 -34.52
C GLY A 166 -19.97 -19.47 -32.99
N LYS A 167 -18.85 -19.73 -32.32
CA LYS A 167 -18.76 -19.83 -30.84
C LYS A 167 -18.61 -18.47 -30.14
N LYS A 168 -18.31 -17.41 -30.88
CA LYS A 168 -18.05 -16.07 -30.37
C LYS A 168 -19.15 -15.15 -30.89
N ILE A 169 -20.21 -15.02 -30.12
CA ILE A 169 -21.37 -14.19 -30.46
C ILE A 169 -21.48 -13.12 -29.37
N PRO A 170 -21.42 -11.82 -29.73
CA PRO A 170 -21.65 -10.72 -28.82
C PRO A 170 -23.02 -10.84 -28.15
N LYS A 171 -23.11 -10.42 -26.90
CA LYS A 171 -24.37 -10.39 -26.16
C LYS A 171 -25.21 -9.14 -26.50
N SER A 172 -24.56 -8.08 -26.97
CA SER A 172 -25.21 -6.89 -27.52
C SER A 172 -26.16 -7.29 -28.66
N SER A 173 -27.22 -6.52 -28.85
CA SER A 173 -28.23 -6.79 -29.88
C SER A 173 -28.31 -5.61 -30.84
N GLY A 174 -28.14 -5.86 -32.13
CA GLY A 174 -28.13 -4.82 -33.16
C GLY A 174 -27.32 -5.23 -34.38
N SER A 175 -26.92 -4.25 -35.18
CA SER A 175 -26.03 -4.40 -36.34
C SER A 175 -25.08 -3.22 -36.38
N SER A 176 -23.84 -3.44 -36.83
CA SER A 176 -22.82 -2.39 -37.00
C SER A 176 -22.61 -1.54 -35.73
N LEU A 177 -22.63 -2.18 -34.55
CA LEU A 177 -22.51 -1.50 -33.26
C LEU A 177 -21.10 -0.94 -32.99
N TRP A 178 -20.07 -1.56 -33.58
CA TRP A 178 -18.70 -1.08 -33.64
C TRP A 178 -18.00 -1.60 -34.89
N THR A 179 -16.99 -0.88 -35.35
CA THR A 179 -16.06 -1.33 -36.39
C THR A 179 -14.70 -1.64 -35.79
N LYS A 180 -13.91 -2.42 -36.53
CA LYS A 180 -12.54 -2.73 -36.17
C LYS A 180 -11.75 -1.46 -35.86
N ASP A 181 -10.88 -1.55 -34.86
CA ASP A 181 -9.94 -0.52 -34.43
C ASP A 181 -10.57 0.72 -33.77
N GLN A 182 -11.90 0.79 -33.64
CA GLN A 182 -12.56 1.80 -32.81
C GLN A 182 -12.34 1.52 -31.32
N GLU A 183 -12.37 2.57 -30.52
CA GLU A 183 -11.87 2.55 -29.15
C GLU A 183 -12.87 3.16 -28.17
N TYR A 184 -13.15 2.47 -27.07
CA TYR A 184 -13.63 3.15 -25.87
C TYR A 184 -12.42 3.65 -25.10
N ILE A 185 -12.37 4.96 -24.86
CA ILE A 185 -11.21 5.66 -24.32
C ILE A 185 -11.57 6.25 -22.96
N ILE A 186 -10.69 6.06 -21.98
CA ILE A 186 -10.81 6.63 -20.64
C ILE A 186 -9.49 7.31 -20.28
N ASP A 187 -9.52 8.64 -20.18
CA ASP A 187 -8.41 9.41 -19.62
C ASP A 187 -8.53 9.35 -18.10
N TYR A 188 -7.48 8.90 -17.43
CA TYR A 188 -7.44 8.88 -15.97
C TYR A 188 -6.52 9.96 -15.42
N THR A 189 -6.87 10.50 -14.25
CA THR A 189 -6.02 11.38 -13.45
C THR A 189 -6.18 11.02 -11.98
N PHE A 190 -5.08 10.65 -11.33
CA PHE A 190 -5.05 10.34 -9.90
C PHE A 190 -4.13 11.32 -9.18
N TRP A 191 -4.65 11.92 -8.11
CA TRP A 191 -3.88 12.74 -7.17
C TRP A 191 -3.49 11.86 -5.99
N VAL A 192 -2.25 11.37 -6.01
CA VAL A 192 -1.74 10.40 -5.05
C VAL A 192 -1.05 11.13 -3.90
N SER A 193 -1.52 10.91 -2.68
CA SER A 193 -0.96 11.57 -1.50
C SER A 193 -1.03 10.67 -0.26
N ASN A 194 0.01 10.76 0.57
CA ASN A 194 -0.01 10.24 1.93
C ASN A 194 -0.92 11.10 2.82
N ILE A 195 -1.40 10.53 3.93
CA ILE A 195 -2.21 11.24 4.91
C ILE A 195 -1.32 12.26 5.62
N ARG A 196 -1.76 13.52 5.68
CA ARG A 196 -1.08 14.54 6.48
C ARG A 196 -1.44 14.35 7.95
N VAL A 197 -0.44 14.29 8.82
CA VAL A 197 -0.62 14.39 10.27
C VAL A 197 0.20 15.55 10.82
N GLU A 198 -0.32 16.21 11.84
CA GLU A 198 0.29 17.34 12.54
C GLU A 198 0.74 16.93 13.95
N ASN A 199 1.16 17.93 14.74
CA ASN A 199 1.47 17.71 16.15
C ASN A 199 0.24 17.22 16.92
N ASP A 200 0.46 16.24 17.81
CA ASP A 200 -0.52 15.62 18.69
C ASP A 200 -1.59 14.80 17.94
N ASP A 201 -1.36 14.45 16.66
CA ASP A 201 -2.22 13.53 15.93
C ASP A 201 -1.92 12.06 16.30
N ASN A 202 -2.95 11.22 16.19
CA ASN A 202 -2.92 9.81 16.55
C ASN A 202 -3.23 8.89 15.35
N PRO A 203 -2.30 8.71 14.39
CA PRO A 203 -2.53 7.82 13.25
C PRO A 203 -2.68 6.35 13.68
N ASP A 204 -3.43 5.55 12.93
CA ASP A 204 -3.55 4.12 13.22
C ASP A 204 -2.28 3.36 12.79
N VAL A 205 -2.09 2.15 13.33
CA VAL A 205 -1.07 1.23 12.81
C VAL A 205 -1.38 0.90 11.35
N GLY A 206 -0.37 1.00 10.50
CA GLY A 206 -0.45 0.71 9.07
C GLY A 206 -0.79 1.92 8.21
N ASP A 207 -1.23 3.03 8.80
CA ASP A 207 -1.55 4.26 8.06
C ASP A 207 -0.33 4.81 7.32
N ARG A 208 -0.57 5.27 6.09
CA ARG A 208 0.45 5.85 5.22
C ARG A 208 0.46 7.36 5.45
N VAL A 209 1.16 7.79 6.50
CA VAL A 209 1.14 9.19 6.94
C VAL A 209 2.47 9.89 6.70
N TYR A 210 2.44 11.22 6.59
CA TYR A 210 3.61 12.06 6.73
C TYR A 210 3.36 13.10 7.82
N MET A 211 4.39 13.30 8.65
CA MET A 211 4.41 14.30 9.69
C MET A 211 4.72 15.67 9.11
N ASP A 212 3.85 16.63 9.38
CA ASP A 212 4.04 18.06 9.12
C ASP A 212 4.23 18.81 10.44
N PRO A 213 5.47 18.89 10.96
CA PRO A 213 5.72 19.35 12.32
C PRO A 213 5.47 20.83 12.55
N SER A 214 4.98 21.15 13.75
CA SER A 214 4.96 22.49 14.32
C SER A 214 6.40 23.02 14.49
N LYS A 215 6.62 24.24 13.98
CA LYS A 215 7.91 24.93 14.02
C LYS A 215 8.21 25.48 15.41
N ASN A 216 9.47 25.41 15.83
CA ASN A 216 9.95 25.85 17.15
C ASN A 216 9.15 25.22 18.31
N ASP A 217 8.69 23.99 18.13
CA ASP A 217 7.84 23.30 19.10
C ASP A 217 8.27 21.85 19.30
N THR A 218 7.77 21.28 20.39
CA THR A 218 7.80 19.83 20.62
C THR A 218 6.67 19.20 19.83
N ASN A 219 7.02 18.17 19.06
CA ASN A 219 6.13 17.46 18.19
C ASN A 219 5.95 16.03 18.69
N THR A 220 4.71 15.58 18.81
CA THR A 220 4.34 14.25 19.26
C THR A 220 3.46 13.56 18.22
N LEU A 221 3.73 12.28 17.99
CA LEU A 221 2.87 11.35 17.25
C LEU A 221 2.70 10.08 18.05
N VAL A 222 1.47 9.59 18.19
CA VAL A 222 1.17 8.31 18.85
C VAL A 222 0.43 7.40 17.89
N TRP A 223 0.97 6.22 17.61
CA TRP A 223 0.38 5.27 16.67
C TRP A 223 -0.52 4.26 17.36
N GLY A 224 -1.69 4.01 16.77
CA GLY A 224 -2.55 2.84 17.02
C GLY A 224 -2.81 2.52 18.48
N ASP A 225 -3.35 3.50 19.20
CA ASP A 225 -3.74 3.39 20.62
C ASP A 225 -2.55 2.95 21.50
N ASP A 226 -1.61 3.87 21.68
CA ASP A 226 -0.39 3.67 22.47
C ASP A 226 0.53 2.55 22.00
N ARG A 227 0.46 2.14 20.73
CA ARG A 227 1.39 1.15 20.17
C ARG A 227 2.81 1.69 20.09
N ALA A 228 2.98 2.94 19.68
CA ALA A 228 4.29 3.61 19.73
C ALA A 228 4.09 5.11 19.82
N ALA A 229 5.07 5.82 20.38
CA ALA A 229 5.09 7.27 20.40
C ALA A 229 6.43 7.83 19.92
N LEU A 230 6.39 8.96 19.22
CA LEU A 230 7.57 9.70 18.79
C LEU A 230 7.44 11.16 19.23
N THR A 231 8.34 11.59 20.10
CA THR A 231 8.42 12.97 20.59
C THR A 231 9.73 13.62 20.13
N PHE A 232 9.66 14.78 19.49
CA PHE A 232 10.85 15.46 18.97
C PHE A 232 10.71 16.98 18.86
N GLU A 233 11.82 17.70 19.01
CA GLU A 233 11.85 19.16 18.83
C GLU A 233 12.18 19.53 17.38
N SER A 234 11.47 20.52 16.86
CA SER A 234 11.73 21.13 15.54
C SER A 234 12.19 22.58 15.67
N ASP A 235 13.04 23.06 14.75
CA ASP A 235 13.43 24.47 14.65
C ASP A 235 12.43 25.27 13.78
N ASP A 236 12.83 26.44 13.30
CA ASP A 236 12.05 27.31 12.42
C ASP A 236 11.93 26.78 10.98
N ASP A 237 12.75 25.79 10.62
CA ASP A 237 12.73 25.06 9.35
C ASP A 237 12.32 23.59 9.54
N ALA A 238 11.21 23.39 10.28
CA ALA A 238 10.64 22.08 10.51
C ALA A 238 10.34 21.35 9.18
N ARG A 239 11.01 20.22 8.97
CA ARG A 239 10.89 19.44 7.73
C ARG A 239 9.88 18.31 7.88
N LYS A 240 9.06 18.14 6.85
CA LYS A 240 8.14 17.00 6.75
C LYS A 240 8.90 15.69 6.58
N PHE A 241 8.34 14.60 7.07
CA PHE A 241 8.87 13.26 6.82
C PHE A 241 7.76 12.21 6.80
N TYR A 242 7.91 11.21 5.95
CA TYR A 242 7.02 10.06 5.92
C TYR A 242 7.29 9.15 7.12
N CYS A 243 6.22 8.66 7.75
CA CYS A 243 6.32 7.70 8.84
C CYS A 243 5.12 6.74 8.78
N ARG A 244 5.40 5.45 8.86
CA ARG A 244 4.37 4.40 8.92
C ARG A 244 4.84 3.33 9.87
N LEU A 245 4.05 3.05 10.89
CA LEU A 245 4.26 1.92 11.77
C LEU A 245 3.52 0.70 11.22
N SER A 246 4.19 -0.43 11.13
CA SER A 246 3.58 -1.74 10.86
C SER A 246 3.90 -2.68 12.00
N THR A 247 2.89 -3.38 12.50
CA THR A 247 3.03 -4.43 13.53
C THR A 247 2.88 -5.85 12.96
N SER A 248 2.75 -5.96 11.63
CA SER A 248 2.65 -7.25 10.94
C SER A 248 3.80 -8.18 11.33
N ASN A 249 3.43 -9.44 11.58
CA ASN A 249 4.36 -10.54 11.82
C ASN A 249 5.39 -10.67 10.67
N MET A 250 6.65 -10.95 11.05
CA MET A 250 7.70 -11.35 10.12
C MET A 250 8.01 -12.85 10.30
N SER A 251 7.42 -13.69 9.45
CA SER A 251 7.45 -15.15 9.62
C SER A 251 8.86 -15.74 9.59
N ASP A 252 9.75 -15.15 8.79
CA ASP A 252 11.12 -15.61 8.67
C ASP A 252 11.93 -15.33 9.94
N ILE A 253 11.62 -14.21 10.63
CA ILE A 253 12.23 -13.88 11.93
C ILE A 253 11.74 -14.83 13.02
N TYR A 254 10.44 -15.15 13.03
CA TYR A 254 9.90 -16.17 13.93
C TYR A 254 10.58 -17.52 13.72
N ALA A 255 10.61 -18.01 12.49
CA ALA A 255 11.15 -19.33 12.17
C ALA A 255 12.66 -19.45 12.50
N GLU A 256 13.42 -18.37 12.29
CA GLU A 256 14.87 -18.37 12.52
C GLU A 256 15.23 -18.17 14.00
N TYR A 257 14.55 -17.23 14.69
CA TYR A 257 14.98 -16.79 16.03
C TYR A 257 13.99 -17.12 17.13
N GLY A 258 12.68 -17.01 16.89
CA GLY A 258 11.65 -17.20 17.92
C GLY A 258 11.31 -18.67 18.19
N ASP A 259 10.95 -19.42 17.15
CA ASP A 259 10.55 -20.83 17.22
C ASP A 259 11.57 -21.74 17.92
N PRO A 260 12.90 -21.57 17.74
CA PRO A 260 13.90 -22.41 18.42
C PRO A 260 13.90 -22.31 19.95
N VAL A 261 13.44 -21.19 20.49
CA VAL A 261 13.40 -20.91 21.93
C VAL A 261 11.99 -20.73 22.47
N ASP A 262 10.96 -20.96 21.64
CA ASP A 262 9.54 -20.80 21.98
C ASP A 262 9.21 -19.37 22.48
N ALA A 263 9.79 -18.36 21.81
CA ALA A 263 9.59 -16.95 22.16
C ALA A 263 8.35 -16.34 21.49
N ASP A 264 7.65 -15.49 22.22
CA ASP A 264 6.63 -14.59 21.67
C ASP A 264 7.29 -13.29 21.20
N LEU A 265 7.00 -12.89 19.94
CA LEU A 265 7.61 -11.72 19.30
C LEU A 265 6.57 -10.66 18.91
N TRP A 266 6.86 -9.41 19.27
CA TRP A 266 6.06 -8.24 18.88
C TRP A 266 6.87 -7.27 18.01
N PHE A 267 6.30 -6.89 16.87
CA PHE A 267 7.00 -6.14 15.83
C PHE A 267 6.61 -4.67 15.82
N TYR A 268 7.62 -3.81 15.64
CA TYR A 268 7.49 -2.36 15.45
C TYR A 268 8.35 -1.97 14.26
N ASN A 269 7.78 -2.10 13.06
CA ASN A 269 8.46 -1.76 11.81
C ASN A 269 8.09 -0.34 11.38
N PHE A 270 9.01 0.59 11.56
CA PHE A 270 8.91 1.92 10.94
C PHE A 270 9.36 1.83 9.49
N VAL A 271 8.38 1.68 8.59
CA VAL A 271 8.59 1.30 7.18
C VAL A 271 9.57 2.28 6.50
N ASN A 272 10.54 1.70 5.78
CA ASN A 272 11.65 2.41 5.12
C ASN A 272 12.65 3.08 6.05
N ASN A 273 12.56 2.84 7.36
CA ASN A 273 13.47 3.34 8.37
C ASN A 273 13.71 4.86 8.20
N PRO A 274 12.72 5.73 8.49
CA PRO A 274 12.84 7.16 8.24
C PRO A 274 13.84 7.83 9.20
N THR A 275 14.56 8.84 8.69
CA THR A 275 15.36 9.75 9.52
C THR A 275 14.48 10.89 10.04
N VAL A 276 14.40 11.06 11.36
CA VAL A 276 13.63 12.14 11.99
C VAL A 276 14.39 13.46 11.85
N PRO A 277 13.78 14.51 11.27
CA PRO A 277 14.42 15.80 11.03
C PRO A 277 14.43 16.71 12.27
N ALA A 278 14.63 16.15 13.46
CA ALA A 278 14.64 16.87 14.72
C ALA A 278 15.90 17.74 14.92
N THR A 279 15.86 18.73 15.80
CA THR A 279 17.03 19.55 16.20
C THR A 279 17.91 18.81 17.22
N SER A 280 17.27 18.14 18.18
CA SER A 280 17.87 17.21 19.13
C SER A 280 17.57 15.75 18.72
N LYS A 281 18.02 14.75 19.49
CA LYS A 281 17.56 13.35 19.24
C LYS A 281 16.06 13.27 19.56
N ALA A 282 15.27 12.56 18.78
CA ALA A 282 13.89 12.25 19.14
C ALA A 282 13.85 11.20 20.26
N THR A 283 12.80 11.20 21.07
CA THR A 283 12.43 10.05 21.91
C THR A 283 11.45 9.19 21.12
N LEU A 284 11.81 7.93 20.88
CA LEU A 284 10.89 6.90 20.43
C LEU A 284 10.53 6.02 21.63
N THR A 285 9.25 5.81 21.87
CA THR A 285 8.74 4.84 22.84
C THR A 285 8.00 3.73 22.11
N LEU A 286 8.37 2.48 22.38
CA LEU A 286 7.64 1.28 21.95
C LEU A 286 6.65 0.95 23.06
N GLY A 287 5.35 1.03 22.78
CA GLY A 287 4.31 0.77 23.78
C GLY A 287 4.17 -0.71 24.10
N ILE A 288 3.58 -1.02 25.25
CA ILE A 288 3.35 -2.40 25.69
C ILE A 288 2.34 -3.06 24.73
N PRO A 289 2.65 -4.24 24.15
CA PRO A 289 1.85 -4.78 23.07
C PRO A 289 0.69 -5.70 23.48
N TRP A 290 0.57 -6.00 24.76
CA TRP A 290 -0.47 -6.84 25.38
C TRP A 290 -1.28 -6.01 26.38
N ASP A 291 -2.52 -6.43 26.61
CA ASP A 291 -3.38 -5.81 27.62
C ASP A 291 -3.26 -6.54 28.97
N ASP A 292 -3.57 -5.86 30.07
CA ASP A 292 -3.57 -6.45 31.43
C ASP A 292 -4.54 -7.64 31.59
N ASP A 293 -5.54 -7.75 30.71
CA ASP A 293 -6.56 -8.80 30.69
C ASP A 293 -6.21 -9.97 29.75
N ASP A 294 -5.04 -9.95 29.10
CA ASP A 294 -4.60 -11.04 28.22
C ASP A 294 -4.25 -12.33 28.99
N ASP A 295 -4.41 -13.48 28.34
CA ASP A 295 -4.09 -14.80 28.92
C ASP A 295 -2.59 -14.95 29.26
N TYR A 296 -1.73 -14.08 28.69
CA TYR A 296 -0.30 -14.03 28.92
C TYR A 296 0.23 -12.59 28.84
N THR A 297 0.82 -12.12 29.94
CA THR A 297 1.39 -10.78 30.07
C THR A 297 2.84 -10.89 30.60
N PRO A 298 3.84 -10.80 29.72
CA PRO A 298 5.24 -10.72 30.14
C PRO A 298 5.50 -9.54 31.09
N ASP A 299 6.53 -9.65 31.92
CA ASP A 299 7.05 -8.53 32.70
C ASP A 299 7.85 -7.61 31.77
N PRO A 300 7.42 -6.36 31.53
CA PRO A 300 8.09 -5.46 30.60
C PRO A 300 9.56 -5.20 30.95
N GLU A 301 9.95 -5.28 32.23
CA GLU A 301 11.34 -5.08 32.66
C GLU A 301 12.27 -6.24 32.26
N ASN A 302 11.72 -7.41 31.94
CA ASN A 302 12.48 -8.62 31.59
C ASN A 302 12.47 -8.93 30.08
N CYS A 303 11.83 -8.09 29.25
CA CYS A 303 11.81 -8.27 27.82
C CYS A 303 13.15 -7.90 27.15
N PHE A 304 13.41 -8.53 26.01
CA PHE A 304 14.56 -8.28 25.14
C PHE A 304 14.12 -7.52 23.90
N ILE A 305 14.93 -6.57 23.44
CA ILE A 305 14.61 -5.73 22.28
C ILE A 305 15.72 -5.86 21.26
N TYR A 306 15.35 -6.27 20.05
CA TYR A 306 16.23 -6.45 18.92
C TYR A 306 15.94 -5.44 17.82
N GLU A 307 16.97 -4.99 17.12
CA GLU A 307 16.85 -4.19 15.90
C GLU A 307 17.21 -5.06 14.70
N LEU A 308 16.33 -5.12 13.70
CA LEU A 308 16.60 -5.82 12.44
C LEU A 308 17.45 -4.92 11.54
N GLY A 309 18.67 -5.40 11.24
CA GLY A 309 19.61 -4.74 10.36
C GLY A 309 19.23 -4.86 8.88
N ALA A 310 19.82 -4.00 8.04
CA ALA A 310 19.65 -4.05 6.59
C ALA A 310 20.27 -5.32 5.96
N ASP A 311 21.13 -6.02 6.69
CA ASP A 311 21.70 -7.32 6.36
C ASP A 311 20.78 -8.50 6.69
N GLY A 312 19.63 -8.24 7.33
CA GLY A 312 18.64 -9.25 7.70
C GLY A 312 18.90 -9.92 9.05
N TYR A 313 19.92 -9.49 9.80
CA TYR A 313 20.25 -10.07 11.11
C TYR A 313 19.73 -9.19 12.26
N LEU A 314 19.42 -9.84 13.38
CA LEU A 314 19.02 -9.18 14.61
C LEU A 314 20.25 -8.71 15.40
N THR A 315 20.19 -7.49 15.93
CA THR A 315 21.15 -6.98 16.92
C THR A 315 20.42 -6.71 18.22
N ASP A 316 20.91 -7.26 19.34
CA ASP A 316 20.39 -6.92 20.67
C ASP A 316 20.65 -5.43 20.97
N VAL A 317 19.58 -4.69 21.19
CA VAL A 317 19.58 -3.27 21.54
C VAL A 317 18.87 -3.00 22.86
N THR A 318 18.54 -4.03 23.64
CA THR A 318 17.83 -3.95 24.93
C THR A 318 18.43 -2.88 25.84
N SER A 319 19.76 -2.87 25.98
CA SER A 319 20.49 -1.90 26.81
C SER A 319 20.40 -0.43 26.35
N LYS A 320 19.93 -0.17 25.12
CA LYS A 320 19.72 1.20 24.61
C LYS A 320 18.34 1.75 24.97
N PHE A 321 17.42 0.88 25.37
CA PHE A 321 16.07 1.23 25.77
C PHE A 321 15.98 1.35 27.29
N THR A 322 15.01 2.12 27.76
CA THR A 322 14.67 2.23 29.18
C THR A 322 13.16 2.11 29.30
N TYR A 323 12.70 1.18 30.13
CA TYR A 323 11.29 1.01 30.41
C TYR A 323 10.80 2.09 31.41
N SER A 324 9.61 2.62 31.18
CA SER A 324 8.90 3.48 32.12
C SER A 324 7.39 3.41 31.89
N GLU A 325 6.61 3.55 32.96
CA GLU A 325 5.15 3.68 32.90
C GLU A 325 4.70 5.14 32.77
N ASP A 326 5.53 6.10 33.21
CA ASP A 326 5.10 7.48 33.47
C ASP A 326 6.04 8.57 32.91
N ASP A 327 7.25 8.23 32.45
CA ASP A 327 8.27 9.24 32.10
C ASP A 327 8.10 9.82 30.68
N GLU A 328 7.36 9.15 29.81
CA GLU A 328 7.21 9.49 28.39
C GLU A 328 5.72 9.51 27.99
N GLU A 329 5.41 9.86 26.73
CA GLU A 329 4.03 10.06 26.26
C GLU A 329 3.11 8.84 26.47
N ILE A 330 3.69 7.64 26.37
CA ILE A 330 3.00 6.36 26.56
C ILE A 330 3.86 5.45 27.45
N PRO A 331 3.27 4.48 28.17
CA PRO A 331 4.03 3.47 28.90
C PRO A 331 4.76 2.55 27.91
N GLY A 332 6.02 2.23 28.20
CA GLY A 332 6.78 1.32 27.36
C GLY A 332 8.30 1.54 27.40
N TRP A 333 8.98 1.11 26.35
CA TRP A 333 10.44 1.17 26.24
C TRP A 333 10.89 2.33 25.36
N SER A 334 11.72 3.21 25.91
CA SER A 334 12.12 4.45 25.24
C SER A 334 13.58 4.49 24.86
N ILE A 335 13.87 5.05 23.68
CA ILE A 335 15.22 5.28 23.15
C ILE A 335 15.35 6.68 22.57
N ARG A 336 16.55 7.27 22.70
CA ARG A 336 16.91 8.51 22.00
C ARG A 336 17.54 8.20 20.65
N THR A 337 16.80 8.40 19.56
CA THR A 337 17.25 8.10 18.18
C THR A 337 16.94 9.24 17.20
N ARG A 338 17.59 9.21 16.04
CA ARG A 338 17.22 10.01 14.86
C ARG A 338 16.82 9.14 13.67
N GLN A 339 16.94 7.83 13.82
CA GLN A 339 16.77 6.85 12.78
C GLN A 339 15.76 5.84 13.33
N LEU A 340 14.57 5.79 12.76
CA LEU A 340 13.58 4.81 13.17
C LEU A 340 13.92 3.47 12.51
N GLY A 341 13.90 2.42 13.32
CA GLY A 341 14.31 1.07 12.97
C GLY A 341 13.13 0.12 12.72
N THR A 342 13.47 -1.15 12.57
CA THR A 342 12.53 -2.25 12.80
C THR A 342 12.91 -2.87 14.12
N TYR A 343 12.06 -2.73 15.13
CA TYR A 343 12.31 -3.26 16.47
C TYR A 343 11.42 -4.47 16.74
N ILE A 344 11.98 -5.47 17.40
CA ILE A 344 11.30 -6.70 17.80
C ILE A 344 11.46 -6.82 19.31
N VAL A 345 10.33 -6.82 20.03
CA VAL A 345 10.29 -7.14 21.46
C VAL A 345 10.08 -8.65 21.58
N SER A 346 10.86 -9.28 22.45
CA SER A 346 10.79 -10.70 22.75
C SER A 346 10.67 -10.91 24.25
N ASP A 347 9.85 -11.86 24.68
CA ASP A 347 9.74 -12.26 26.09
C ASP A 347 10.89 -13.16 26.54
N THR A 348 11.56 -13.81 25.59
CA THR A 348 12.68 -14.73 25.79
C THR A 348 13.91 -14.26 25.03
N GLU A 349 15.11 -14.47 25.61
CA GLU A 349 16.37 -14.13 24.94
C GLU A 349 16.55 -14.97 23.67
N LEU A 350 16.75 -14.30 22.54
CA LEU A 350 16.97 -14.91 21.23
C LEU A 350 18.46 -15.19 20.99
N ASP A 351 18.77 -16.29 20.32
CA ASP A 351 20.13 -16.58 19.86
C ASP A 351 20.44 -15.79 18.58
N VAL A 352 21.04 -14.62 18.76
CA VAL A 352 21.40 -13.70 17.65
C VAL A 352 22.89 -13.72 17.33
N ALA A 353 23.65 -14.66 17.89
CA ALA A 353 25.05 -14.80 17.56
C ALA A 353 25.19 -15.24 16.10
N VAL A 354 25.83 -14.40 15.28
CA VAL A 354 26.21 -14.81 13.93
C VAL A 354 27.34 -15.83 14.09
N ASP A 355 27.08 -17.09 13.75
CA ASP A 355 28.13 -18.09 13.62
C ASP A 355 29.19 -17.53 12.65
N GLU A 356 30.34 -17.10 13.18
CA GLU A 356 31.49 -16.79 12.33
C GLU A 356 31.78 -18.04 11.51
N PRO A 357 31.98 -17.95 10.18
CA PRO A 357 32.49 -19.08 9.45
C PRO A 357 33.81 -19.48 10.11
N GLU A 358 33.84 -20.68 10.68
CA GLU A 358 35.04 -21.33 11.22
C GLU A 358 36.22 -20.94 10.34
N THR A 359 37.16 -20.16 10.89
CA THR A 359 38.37 -19.75 10.20
C THR A 359 39.23 -20.98 10.01
N SER A 360 38.92 -21.76 8.98
CA SER A 360 39.76 -22.87 8.54
C SER A 360 41.07 -22.28 8.04
N GLU A 361 42.16 -22.58 8.75
CA GLU A 361 43.53 -22.40 8.26
C GLU A 361 43.65 -22.93 6.81
N PRO A 362 44.53 -22.33 5.98
CA PRO A 362 44.47 -22.51 4.54
C PRO A 362 44.84 -23.94 4.16
N ALA A 363 43.88 -24.68 3.61
CA ALA A 363 44.14 -25.90 2.88
C ALA A 363 43.93 -25.64 1.38
N ASP A 364 44.82 -26.24 0.60
CA ASP A 364 45.10 -26.03 -0.82
C ASP A 364 43.88 -26.00 -1.76
N VAL A 365 44.05 -25.24 -2.82
CA VAL A 365 43.11 -24.99 -3.92
C VAL A 365 42.69 -26.30 -4.61
N GLU A 366 41.38 -26.60 -4.61
CA GLU A 366 40.68 -27.16 -5.78
C GLU A 366 39.27 -26.54 -5.88
N THR A 367 38.89 -26.13 -7.10
CA THR A 367 37.57 -25.57 -7.47
C THR A 367 36.81 -26.56 -8.35
N PRO A 368 35.48 -26.45 -8.56
CA PRO A 368 34.41 -25.96 -7.68
C PRO A 368 33.23 -26.97 -7.58
N THR A 369 32.45 -26.93 -6.51
CA THR A 369 31.01 -27.31 -6.54
C THR A 369 30.24 -26.31 -5.70
N ASN A 370 29.64 -25.32 -6.38
CA ASN A 370 28.83 -24.31 -5.70
C ASN A 370 27.41 -24.86 -5.57
N ASN A 371 27.11 -25.41 -4.39
CA ASN A 371 25.74 -25.59 -3.91
C ASN A 371 25.21 -24.20 -3.55
N GLY A 372 24.67 -23.49 -4.54
CA GLY A 372 23.95 -22.24 -4.31
C GLY A 372 22.68 -22.52 -3.52
N LYS A 373 22.69 -22.19 -2.23
CA LYS A 373 21.45 -21.91 -1.49
C LYS A 373 21.17 -20.43 -1.74
N ASP A 374 20.69 -20.13 -2.95
CA ASP A 374 20.10 -18.84 -3.26
C ASP A 374 18.81 -18.72 -2.43
N ILE A 375 18.74 -17.67 -1.60
CA ILE A 375 17.50 -17.26 -0.94
C ILE A 375 16.60 -16.68 -2.04
N PRO A 376 15.39 -17.21 -2.25
CA PRO A 376 14.46 -16.60 -3.19
C PRO A 376 14.04 -15.22 -2.68
N ASN A 377 14.26 -14.22 -3.53
CA ASN A 377 13.74 -12.85 -3.45
C ASN A 377 12.30 -12.81 -2.91
N THR A 378 12.14 -12.41 -1.65
CA THR A 378 10.85 -12.02 -1.08
C THR A 378 10.55 -10.61 -1.60
N GLY A 379 9.65 -10.54 -2.56
CA GLY A 379 9.33 -9.30 -3.27
C GLY A 379 8.78 -8.22 -2.35
N SER A 380 9.62 -7.28 -1.91
CA SER A 380 9.23 -5.90 -1.58
C SER A 380 10.37 -4.87 -1.65
N SER A 381 11.50 -5.16 -2.30
CA SER A 381 12.61 -4.20 -2.43
C SER A 381 12.85 -3.83 -3.90
N ASP A 382 11.86 -3.17 -4.49
CA ASP A 382 12.07 -2.38 -5.69
C ASP A 382 11.77 -0.93 -5.32
N MET A 383 12.80 -0.22 -4.86
CA MET A 383 13.12 1.17 -5.22
C MET A 383 14.29 1.72 -4.37
N VAL A 384 15.48 1.65 -4.96
CA VAL A 384 16.57 2.64 -4.93
C VAL A 384 16.84 3.38 -3.60
N ASN A 385 17.88 2.95 -2.88
CA ASN A 385 18.79 3.87 -2.21
C ASN A 385 20.24 3.38 -2.36
N VAL A 386 20.90 3.87 -3.41
CA VAL A 386 22.35 3.86 -3.51
C VAL A 386 22.87 4.90 -2.52
N ALA A 387 23.25 4.47 -1.32
CA ALA A 387 24.04 5.27 -0.40
C ALA A 387 25.38 4.56 -0.14
N LEU A 388 26.42 5.12 -0.74
CA LEU A 388 27.82 4.74 -0.57
C LEU A 388 28.22 4.94 0.91
N VAL A 389 28.42 3.87 1.68
CA VAL A 389 29.13 3.97 2.97
C VAL A 389 30.59 3.56 2.73
N ALA A 390 31.45 4.56 2.64
CA ALA A 390 32.89 4.39 2.62
C ALA A 390 33.39 3.94 4.00
N ALA A 391 34.21 2.90 3.98
CA ALA A 391 34.86 2.25 5.10
C ALA A 391 35.51 3.20 6.13
N VAL A 392 35.17 3.01 7.40
CA VAL A 392 36.03 3.37 8.52
C VAL A 392 36.75 2.09 8.96
N VAL A 393 37.92 1.83 8.37
CA VAL A 393 38.86 0.85 8.93
C VAL A 393 39.70 1.56 9.97
N SER A 394 39.40 1.35 11.24
CA SER A 394 40.29 1.65 12.36
C SER A 394 41.46 0.64 12.35
N LEU A 395 42.59 1.01 11.76
CA LEU A 395 43.84 0.27 11.92
C LEU A 395 44.60 0.84 13.12
N ALA A 396 44.50 0.17 14.27
CA ALA A 396 45.37 0.40 15.41
C ALA A 396 46.18 -0.87 15.71
N ALA A 397 47.45 -0.64 16.04
CA ALA A 397 48.44 -1.55 16.61
C ALA A 397 49.26 -2.45 15.65
N ALA A 398 50.51 -2.05 15.41
CA ALA A 398 51.68 -2.77 15.94
C ALA A 398 52.97 -1.96 15.67
N GLY A 399 53.77 -1.77 16.72
CA GLY A 399 55.01 -1.00 16.68
C GLY A 399 56.25 -1.79 16.24
N ALA A 400 57.37 -1.05 16.22
CA ALA A 400 58.75 -1.44 15.90
C ALA A 400 58.96 -1.81 14.41
N VAL A 401 59.90 -1.22 13.68
CA VAL A 401 61.35 -1.40 13.87
C VAL A 401 62.12 -0.20 13.28
N ALA A 402 63.23 0.10 13.95
CA ALA A 402 64.27 1.08 13.64
C ALA A 402 64.68 1.17 12.16
N PHE A 403 65.12 2.35 11.69
CA PHE A 403 66.46 2.57 11.13
C PHE A 403 66.76 4.06 10.91
N ARG A 404 67.62 4.59 11.79
CA ARG A 404 68.87 5.34 11.48
C ARG A 404 68.82 6.50 10.47
N LYS A 405 69.03 7.70 11.03
CA LYS A 405 69.70 8.90 10.45
C LYS A 405 70.64 8.58 9.27
N VAL A 406 70.69 9.47 8.27
CA VAL A 406 71.71 10.54 8.14
C VAL A 406 71.49 11.31 6.83
N LYS A 407 71.43 12.65 7.00
CA LYS A 407 71.66 13.79 6.09
C LYS A 407 70.73 14.03 4.91
#